data_AF-A0A2D7PJ25-F1
#
_entry.id   AF-A0A2D7PJ25-F1
#
_cell.length_a   1.000
_cell.length_b   1.000
_cell.length_c   1.000
_cell.angle_alpha   90.00
_cell.angle_beta   90.00
_cell.angle_gamma   90.00
#
_symmetry.space_group_name_H-M   'P 1'
#
loop_
_entity.id
_entity.type
_entity.pdbx_description
1 polymer ?
#
loop_
_entity_poly.entity_id
_entity_poly.type
_entity_poly.pdbx_seq_one_letter_code
_entity_poly.pdbx_strand_id
1 'polypeptide(L)' 'MDEDKLKEIKNKRAREKAKANREKMKQIALQKKTVEYQKKVNENRTAFGLEKNKIQASLTMYFKK' A
#
# COMPACT_ATOMS: atom_id res chain seq x y z
N MET A 1 -11.58 -33.94 -19.83
CA MET A 1 -12.31 -32.71 -20.21
C MET A 1 -12.62 -31.77 -19.04
N ASP A 2 -12.58 -32.23 -17.77
CA ASP A 2 -12.82 -31.36 -16.60
C ASP A 2 -11.55 -30.75 -15.97
N GLU A 3 -10.38 -31.36 -16.17
CA GLU A 3 -9.12 -30.87 -15.60
C GLU A 3 -8.70 -29.51 -16.18
N ASP A 4 -8.91 -29.28 -17.48
CA ASP A 4 -8.59 -28.00 -18.13
C ASP A 4 -9.48 -26.87 -17.62
N LYS A 5 -10.78 -27.14 -17.39
CA LYS A 5 -11.72 -26.17 -16.81
C LYS A 5 -11.35 -25.82 -15.37
N LEU A 6 -10.95 -26.81 -14.57
CA LEU A 6 -10.45 -26.61 -13.21
C LEU A 6 -9.16 -25.78 -13.17
N LYS A 7 -8.25 -26.01 -14.11
CA LYS A 7 -7.01 -25.25 -14.25
C LYS A 7 -7.26 -23.80 -14.65
N GLU A 8 -8.20 -23.56 -15.57
CA GLU A 8 -8.61 -22.20 -15.93
C GLU A 8 -9.23 -21.43 -14.77
N ILE A 9 -10.11 -22.06 -13.99
CA ILE A 9 -10.73 -21.43 -12.81
C ILE A 9 -9.68 -21.06 -11.77
N LYS A 10 -8.71 -21.95 -11.50
CA LYS A 10 -7.60 -21.67 -10.57
C LYS A 10 -6.74 -20.50 -11.07
N ASN A 11 -6.43 -20.47 -12.37
CA ASN A 11 -5.66 -19.38 -12.97
C ASN A 11 -6.40 -18.04 -12.91
N LYS A 12 -7.72 -18.02 -13.13
CA LYS A 12 -8.55 -16.80 -12.99
C LYS A 12 -8.53 -16.29 -11.55
N ARG A 13 -8.74 -17.15 -10.55
CA ARG A 13 -8.68 -16.77 -9.12
C ARG A 13 -7.30 -16.24 -8.71
N ALA A 14 -6.22 -16.84 -9.21
CA ALA A 14 -4.87 -16.38 -8.94
C ALA A 14 -4.62 -14.97 -9.52
N ARG A 15 -5.10 -14.70 -10.74
CA ARG A 15 -5.02 -13.38 -11.37
C ARG A 15 -5.81 -12.32 -10.61
N GLU A 16 -7.03 -12.63 -10.18
CA GLU A 16 -7.86 -11.73 -9.36
C GLU A 16 -7.21 -11.42 -8.02
N LYS A 17 -6.70 -12.44 -7.31
CA LYS A 17 -5.96 -12.27 -6.05
C LYS A 17 -4.74 -11.38 -6.23
N ALA A 18 -3.98 -11.59 -7.31
CA ALA A 18 -2.83 -10.76 -7.63
C ALA A 18 -3.23 -9.30 -7.91
N LYS A 19 -4.33 -9.07 -8.64
CA LYS A 19 -4.86 -7.73 -8.91
C LYS A 19 -5.28 -7.02 -7.61
N ALA A 20 -6.05 -7.68 -6.76
CA ALA A 20 -6.48 -7.15 -5.47
C ALA A 20 -5.29 -6.80 -4.56
N ASN A 21 -4.26 -7.67 -4.53
CA ASN A 21 -3.03 -7.40 -3.78
C ASN A 21 -2.30 -6.16 -4.30
N ARG A 22 -2.21 -5.99 -5.63
CA ARG A 22 -1.58 -4.80 -6.23
C ARG A 22 -2.35 -3.52 -5.86
N GLU A 23 -3.67 -3.54 -5.92
CA GLU A 23 -4.51 -2.39 -5.55
C GLU A 23 -4.37 -2.04 -4.07
N LYS A 24 -4.38 -3.05 -3.19
CA LYS A 24 -4.14 -2.87 -1.75
C LYS A 24 -2.77 -2.27 -1.48
N MET A 25 -1.72 -2.76 -2.12
CA MET A 25 -0.36 -2.23 -1.97
C MET A 25 -0.26 -0.78 -2.48
N LYS A 26 -0.94 -0.43 -3.57
CA LYS A 26 -1.03 0.96 -4.05
C LYS A 26 -1.71 1.88 -3.02
N GLN A 27 -2.81 1.45 -2.42
CA GLN A 27 -3.50 2.22 -1.38
C GLN A 27 -2.63 2.42 -0.13
N ILE A 28 -1.95 1.36 0.33
CA ILE A 28 -1.01 1.46 1.45
C ILE A 28 0.13 2.43 1.11
N ALA A 29 0.69 2.36 -0.10
CA ALA A 29 1.75 3.27 -0.52
C ALA A 29 1.28 4.72 -0.54
N LEU A 30 0.02 4.99 -0.91
CA LEU A 30 -0.58 6.32 -0.85
C LEU A 30 -0.74 6.80 0.60
N GLN A 31 -1.26 5.96 1.49
CA GLN A 31 -1.40 6.27 2.90
C GLN A 31 -0.04 6.55 3.56
N LYS A 32 1.00 5.78 3.22
CA LYS A 32 2.36 6.01 3.75
C LYS A 32 2.93 7.38 3.42
N LYS A 33 2.48 8.00 2.32
CA LYS A 33 2.89 9.35 1.92
C LYS A 33 2.15 10.45 2.67
N THR A 34 1.05 10.15 3.37
CA THR A 34 0.33 11.18 4.12
C THR A 34 1.16 11.65 5.31
N VAL A 35 0.99 12.92 5.65
CA VAL A 35 1.65 13.51 6.83
C VAL A 35 1.22 12.79 8.12
N GLU A 36 -0.04 12.39 8.21
CA GLU A 36 -0.59 11.67 9.36
C GLU A 36 0.13 10.33 9.60
N TYR A 37 0.34 9.54 8.55
CA TYR A 37 1.05 8.28 8.67
C TYR A 37 2.51 8.52 9.10
N GLN A 38 3.18 9.51 8.51
CA GLN A 38 4.55 9.87 8.87
C GLN A 38 4.66 10.33 10.34
N LYS A 39 3.67 11.09 10.84
CA LYS A 39 3.59 11.48 12.26
C LYS A 39 3.48 10.27 13.18
N LYS A 40 2.56 9.34 12.87
CA LYS A 40 2.38 8.10 13.63
C LYS A 40 3.66 7.24 13.66
N VAL A 41 4.39 7.18 12.55
CA VAL A 41 5.69 6.49 12.51
C VAL A 41 6.70 7.17 13.42
N ASN A 42 6.77 8.50 13.45
CA ASN A 42 7.69 9.24 14.31
C ASN A 42 7.33 9.13 15.81
N GLU A 43 6.04 9.07 16.15
CA GLU A 43 5.59 8.75 17.51
C GLU A 43 6.12 7.39 17.95
N ASN A 44 5.94 6.36 17.12
CA ASN A 44 6.49 5.03 17.40
C ASN A 44 8.02 5.05 17.52
N ARG A 45 8.72 5.73 16.62
CA ARG A 45 10.20 5.86 16.68
C ARG A 45 10.65 6.46 18.01
N THR A 46 9.98 7.52 18.44
CA THR A 46 10.28 8.19 19.71
C THR A 46 10.02 7.25 20.89
N ALA A 47 8.95 6.45 20.86
CA ALA A 47 8.65 5.46 21.88
C ALA A 47 9.74 4.37 22.00
N PHE A 48 10.45 4.08 20.91
CA PHE A 48 11.60 3.17 20.88
C PHE A 48 12.96 3.88 21.02
N GLY A 49 12.99 5.16 21.39
CA GLY A 49 14.23 5.94 21.56
C GLY A 49 14.97 6.25 20.26
N LEU A 50 14.31 6.13 19.10
CA LEU A 50 14.88 6.42 17.79
C LEU A 50 14.59 7.87 17.37
N GLU A 51 15.55 8.50 16.70
CA GLU A 51 15.39 9.86 16.16
C GLU A 51 14.26 9.96 15.14
N LYS A 52 13.54 11.08 15.12
CA LYS A 52 12.41 11.31 14.20
C LYS A 52 12.90 11.52 12.77
N ASN A 53 12.18 10.96 11.81
CA ASN A 53 12.42 11.24 10.40
C ASN A 53 11.83 12.60 10.01
N LYS A 54 12.48 13.31 9.08
CA LYS A 54 11.92 14.54 8.50
C LYS A 54 10.62 14.23 7.77
N ILE A 55 9.55 14.94 8.12
CA ILE A 55 8.27 14.81 7.43
C ILE A 55 8.41 15.43 6.03
N GLN A 56 8.11 14.64 5.01
CA GLN A 56 8.08 15.09 3.63
C GLN A 56 6.64 15.37 3.23
N ALA A 57 6.25 16.65 3.26
CA ALA A 57 4.98 17.12 2.72
C ALA A 57 5.18 17.43 1.23
N SER A 58 4.66 16.56 0.36
CA SER A 58 4.63 16.81 -1.08
C SER A 58 3.45 17.75 -1.39
N LEU A 59 3.77 18.97 -1.84
CA LEU A 59 2.79 19.95 -2.37
C LEU A 59 2.02 19.41 -3.59
N THR A 60 2.51 18.34 -4.22
CA THR A 60 1.96 17.76 -5.45
C THR A 60 0.55 17.19 -5.29
N MET A 61 0.08 16.93 -4.04
CA MET A 61 -1.33 16.58 -3.81
C MET A 61 -2.30 17.77 -3.90
N TYR A 62 -1.83 19.01 -3.74
CA TYR A 62 -2.68 20.21 -3.82
C TYR A 62 -2.89 20.73 -5.25
N PHE A 63 -2.10 20.26 -6.22
CA PHE A 63 -2.09 20.80 -7.60
C PHE A 63 -2.71 19.88 -8.66
N LYS A 64 -3.25 18.70 -8.30
CA LYS A 64 -4.08 17.93 -9.24
C LYS A 64 -5.50 18.49 -9.24
N LYS A 65 -5.72 19.50 -10.09
CA LYS A 65 -7.04 19.82 -10.66
C LYS A 65 -7.55 18.64 -11.48
#